data_AF-A0A9P4XUU7-F1
#
_entry.id   AF-A0A9P4XUU7-F1
#
_cell.length_a   1.000
_cell.length_b   1.000
_cell.length_c   1.000
_cell.angle_alpha   90.00
_cell.angle_beta   90.00
_cell.angle_gamma   90.00
#
_symmetry.space_group_name_H-M   'P 1'
#
loop_
_entity.id
_entity.type
_entity.pdbx_description
1 polymer ?
#
loop_
_entity_poly.entity_id
_entity_poly.type
_entity_poly.pdbx_seq_one_letter_code
_entity_poly.pdbx_strand_id
1 'polypeptide(L)'
;YNKYSFKNAFMLLVSDEFSEKFAIYKIFLLLNFFSKYNQVQLYSNSRNIIIFLMLLSLFRMYILFQSATNSVAQFIRIIVKLL
;
A
#
# COMPACT_ATOMS: atom_id res chain seq x y z
N TYR A 1 -12.05 2.44 -10.50
CA TYR A 1 -11.39 1.43 -9.66
C TYR A 1 -11.78 1.59 -8.18
N ASN A 2 -11.33 2.65 -7.50
CA ASN A 2 -11.52 2.82 -6.04
C ASN A 2 -12.98 2.77 -5.54
N LYS A 3 -13.95 3.28 -6.32
CA LYS A 3 -15.38 3.21 -5.97
C LYS A 3 -15.94 1.76 -5.94
N TYR A 4 -15.34 0.85 -6.70
CA TYR A 4 -15.82 -0.53 -6.88
C TYR A 4 -14.98 -1.56 -6.12
N SER A 5 -13.94 -1.11 -5.41
CA SER A 5 -13.11 -1.95 -4.55
C SER A 5 -13.63 -1.92 -3.12
N PHE A 6 -13.76 -3.09 -2.49
CA PHE A 6 -14.01 -3.17 -1.06
C PHE A 6 -12.84 -2.56 -0.28
N LYS A 7 -13.14 -1.64 0.65
CA LYS A 7 -12.12 -0.98 1.47
C LYS A 7 -11.62 -1.95 2.53
N ASN A 8 -10.31 -2.17 2.57
CA ASN A 8 -9.68 -2.98 3.60
C ASN A 8 -9.52 -2.14 4.88
N ALA A 9 -10.02 -2.65 6.00
CA ALA A 9 -9.98 -1.98 7.31
C ALA A 9 -8.69 -2.24 8.10
N PHE A 10 -7.69 -2.90 7.48
CA PHE A 10 -6.40 -3.15 8.14
C PHE A 10 -5.69 -1.83 8.45
N MET A 11 -5.80 -1.37 9.70
CA MET A 11 -5.10 -0.23 10.29
C MET A 11 -4.12 -0.75 11.33
N LEU A 12 -2.84 -0.42 11.17
CA LEU A 12 -1.84 -0.65 12.20
C LEU A 12 -1.92 0.48 13.23
N LEU A 13 -2.47 0.17 14.40
CA LEU A 13 -2.60 1.05 15.56
C LEU A 13 -3.36 2.36 15.27
N VAL A 14 -4.18 2.77 16.24
CA VAL A 14 -4.74 4.12 16.19
C VAL A 14 -3.58 5.10 16.42
N SER A 15 -3.57 6.24 15.72
CA SER A 15 -2.46 7.21 15.75
C SER A 15 -2.05 7.58 17.18
N ASP A 16 -3.01 7.65 18.10
CA ASP A 16 -2.81 8.00 19.50
C ASP A 16 -2.03 6.91 20.26
N GLU A 17 -2.38 5.64 20.08
CA GLU A 17 -1.68 4.50 20.68
C GLU A 17 -0.23 4.40 20.20
N PHE A 18 0.01 4.75 18.92
CA PHE A 18 1.36 4.84 18.38
C PHE A 18 2.12 5.99 19.05
N SER A 19 1.54 7.19 19.10
CA SER A 19 2.18 8.35 19.70
C SER A 19 2.59 8.10 21.16
N GLU A 20 1.67 7.57 21.98
CA GLU A 20 1.92 7.27 23.39
C GLU A 20 3.08 6.28 23.59
N LYS A 21 3.10 5.20 22.81
CA LYS A 21 4.17 4.18 22.90
C LYS A 21 5.54 4.73 22.54
N PHE A 22 5.59 5.66 21.59
CA PHE A 22 6.84 6.13 21.03
C PHE A 22 7.34 7.45 21.66
N ALA A 23 6.52 8.18 22.43
CA ALA A 23 6.88 9.44 23.07
C ALA A 23 8.08 9.36 24.04
N ILE A 24 8.42 8.16 24.53
CA ILE A 24 9.51 7.93 25.49
C ILE A 24 10.89 7.91 24.81
N TYR A 25 10.95 7.67 23.49
CA TYR A 25 12.23 7.58 22.77
C TYR A 25 12.81 8.96 22.43
N LYS A 26 14.12 9.13 22.62
CA LYS A 26 14.83 10.39 22.35
C LYS A 26 15.28 10.56 20.90
N ILE A 27 15.34 9.47 20.14
CA ILE A 27 15.85 9.44 18.77
C ILE A 27 14.89 8.61 17.93
N PHE A 28 14.50 9.13 16.77
CA PHE A 28 13.66 8.45 15.80
C PHE A 28 14.37 8.34 14.46
N LEU A 29 14.21 7.21 13.79
CA LEU A 29 14.59 7.02 12.40
C LEU A 29 13.31 6.83 11.58
N LEU A 30 13.04 7.75 10.66
CA LEU A 30 11.91 7.66 9.75
C LEU A 30 12.39 7.09 8.40
N LEU A 31 11.95 5.87 8.07
CA LEU A 31 12.28 5.22 6.80
C LEU A 31 11.15 5.42 5.80
N ASN A 32 11.50 5.92 4.61
CA ASN A 32 10.57 6.09 3.52
C ASN A 32 10.60 4.87 2.59
N PHE A 33 9.46 4.16 2.48
CA PHE A 33 9.30 3.01 1.60
C PHE A 33 8.48 3.29 0.33
N PHE A 34 8.18 4.54 -0.04
CA PHE A 34 7.31 4.87 -1.19
C PHE A 34 7.81 4.31 -2.54
N SER A 35 9.10 4.07 -2.72
CA SER A 35 9.62 3.41 -3.94
C SER A 35 9.35 1.90 -3.96
N LYS A 36 9.04 1.28 -2.82
CA LYS A 36 8.89 -0.18 -2.68
C LYS A 36 7.52 -0.71 -3.03
N TYR A 37 6.51 0.14 -3.26
CA TYR A 37 5.26 -0.30 -3.88
C TYR A 37 5.53 -1.02 -5.20
N ASN A 38 6.58 -0.58 -5.91
CA ASN A 38 7.03 -1.17 -7.17
C ASN A 38 7.58 -2.61 -7.03
N GLN A 39 7.79 -3.09 -5.80
CA GLN A 39 8.29 -4.43 -5.49
C GLN A 39 7.16 -5.42 -5.17
N VAL A 40 5.93 -4.93 -4.96
CA VAL A 40 4.79 -5.77 -4.60
C VAL A 40 4.01 -6.15 -5.86
N GLN A 41 4.08 -7.43 -6.25
CA GLN A 41 3.30 -7.91 -7.39
C GLN A 41 1.81 -7.99 -7.07
N LEU A 42 0.99 -7.60 -8.05
CA LEU A 42 -0.44 -7.85 -8.02
C LEU A 42 -0.71 -9.33 -8.29
N TYR A 43 -1.74 -9.84 -7.61
CA TYR A 43 -2.27 -11.17 -7.85
C TYR A 43 -2.70 -11.31 -9.32
N SER A 44 -2.42 -12.46 -9.93
CA SER A 44 -2.64 -12.68 -11.37
C SER A 44 -4.06 -12.29 -11.81
N ASN A 45 -5.07 -12.68 -11.03
CA ASN A 45 -6.48 -12.41 -11.36
C ASN A 45 -6.87 -10.94 -11.14
N SER A 46 -6.12 -10.18 -10.34
CA SER A 46 -6.41 -8.76 -10.08
C SER A 46 -5.75 -7.82 -11.09
N ARG A 47 -4.81 -8.30 -11.91
CA ARG A 47 -4.08 -7.49 -12.92
C ARG A 47 -5.01 -6.90 -13.99
N ASN A 48 -6.10 -7.60 -14.31
CA ASN A 48 -7.07 -7.13 -15.31
C ASN A 48 -7.98 -6.03 -14.78
N ILE A 49 -8.04 -5.84 -13.45
CA ILE A 49 -8.91 -4.85 -12.81
C ILE A 49 -8.27 -3.45 -12.90
N ILE A 50 -6.93 -3.39 -12.97
CA ILE A 50 -6.16 -2.15 -13.10
C ILE A 50 -5.57 -2.09 -14.51
N ILE A 51 -6.40 -1.61 -15.42
CA ILE A 51 -6.04 -1.28 -16.80
C ILE A 51 -6.03 0.23 -16.93
N PHE A 52 -5.02 0.79 -17.59
CA PHE A 52 -4.99 2.20 -17.96
C PHE A 52 -4.73 2.35 -19.45
N LEU A 53 -5.46 3.29 -20.07
CA LEU A 53 -5.30 3.64 -21.48
C LEU A 53 -4.31 4.81 -21.59
N MET A 54 -3.24 4.62 -22.36
CA MET A 54 -2.34 5.70 -22.74
C MET A 54 -2.42 5.89 -24.25
N LEU A 55 -2.88 7.06 -24.71
CA LEU A 55 -2.94 7.52 -26.11
C LEU A 55 -3.50 6.51 -27.13
N LEU A 56 -2.77 5.44 -27.46
CA LEU A 56 -3.17 4.39 -28.42
C LEU A 56 -3.06 2.95 -27.88
N SER A 57 -2.59 2.76 -26.65
CA SER A 57 -2.33 1.44 -26.11
C SER A 57 -2.87 1.25 -24.69
N LEU A 58 -3.22 0.01 -24.41
CA LEU A 58 -3.89 -0.40 -23.19
C LEU A 58 -2.87 -1.15 -22.34
N PHE A 59 -2.51 -0.58 -21.20
CA PHE A 59 -1.51 -1.13 -20.29
C PHE A 59 -2.20 -1.81 -19.11
N ARG A 60 -1.68 -2.98 -18.73
CA ARG A 60 -2.03 -3.67 -17.50
C ARG A 60 -0.98 -3.42 -16.44
N MET A 61 -1.41 -3.14 -15.22
CA MET A 61 -0.50 -3.09 -14.09
C MET A 61 -0.24 -4.49 -13.53
N TYR A 62 1.03 -4.77 -13.30
CA TYR A 62 1.50 -6.02 -12.70
C TYR A 62 1.91 -5.83 -11.23
N ILE A 63 1.94 -4.58 -10.77
CA ILE A 63 2.55 -4.15 -9.53
C ILE A 63 1.57 -3.25 -8.77
N LEU A 64 1.64 -3.26 -7.44
CA LEU A 64 0.74 -2.51 -6.57
C LEU A 64 0.86 -1.01 -6.82
N PHE A 65 -0.24 -0.40 -7.27
CA PHE A 65 -0.29 1.03 -7.54
C PHE A 65 -0.51 1.84 -6.27
N GLN A 66 0.28 2.88 -6.04
CA GLN A 66 0.28 3.64 -4.80
C GLN A 66 -1.07 4.29 -4.47
N SER A 67 -1.85 4.75 -5.46
CA SER A 67 -3.14 5.42 -5.20
C SER A 67 -4.38 4.50 -5.25
N ALA A 68 -4.17 3.18 -5.27
CA ALA A 68 -5.26 2.23 -5.05
C ALA A 68 -5.76 2.29 -3.59
N THR A 69 -7.07 2.21 -3.38
CA THR A 69 -7.74 2.23 -2.05
C THR A 69 -7.06 1.38 -0.98
N ASN A 70 -6.59 0.19 -1.36
CA ASN A 70 -6.00 -0.78 -0.43
C ASN A 70 -4.49 -0.89 -0.54
N SER A 71 -3.81 -0.02 -1.31
CA SER A 71 -2.37 -0.10 -1.54
C SER A 71 -1.59 -0.04 -0.23
N VAL A 72 -1.90 0.95 0.61
CA VAL A 72 -1.26 1.18 1.90
C VAL A 72 -1.50 0.00 2.84
N ALA A 73 -2.75 -0.45 2.96
CA ALA A 73 -3.11 -1.57 3.83
C ALA A 73 -2.38 -2.87 3.43
N GLN A 74 -2.31 -3.19 2.13
CA GLN A 74 -1.60 -4.37 1.65
C GLN A 74 -0.09 -4.24 1.83
N PHE A 75 0.47 -3.07 1.53
CA PHE A 75 1.89 -2.81 1.68
C PHE A 75 2.32 -2.93 3.15
N ILE A 76 1.58 -2.31 4.05
CA ILE A 76 1.80 -2.41 5.49
C ILE A 76 1.77 -3.88 5.95
N ARG A 77 0.80 -4.67 5.48
CA ARG A 77 0.67 -6.08 5.86
C ARG A 77 1.89 -6.92 5.42
N ILE A 78 2.55 -6.55 4.33
CA ILE A 78 3.79 -7.17 3.88
C ILE A 78 4.95 -6.73 4.77
N ILE A 79 5.06 -5.43 5.07
CA ILE A 79 6.12 -4.90 5.94
C ILE A 79 6.06 -5.52 7.34
N VAL A 80 4.88 -5.65 7.94
CA VAL A 80 4.69 -6.30 9.27
C VAL A 80 5.06 -7.77 9.25
N LYS A 81 4.99 -8.45 8.10
CA LYS A 81 5.46 -9.83 7.99
C LYS A 81 6.98 -9.94 7.83
N LEU A 82 7.62 -8.87 7.35
CA LEU A 82 9.06 -8.83 7.10
C LEU A 82 9.85 -8.34 8.31
N LEU A 83 9.26 -7.43 9.10
CA LEU A 83 9.77 -6.96 10.39
C LEU A 83 9.39 -7.94 11.50
#